data_AF-A0A9W9YLL5-F1
#
_entry.id   AF-A0A9W9YLL5-F1
#
_cell.length_a   1.000
_cell.length_b   1.000
_cell.length_c   1.000
_cell.angle_alpha   90.00
_cell.angle_beta   90.00
_cell.angle_gamma   90.00
#
_symmetry.space_group_name_H-M   'P 1'
#
loop_
_entity.id
_entity.type
_entity.pdbx_description
1 polymer ?
#
loop_
_entity_poly.entity_id
_entity_poly.type
_entity_poly.pdbx_seq_one_letter_code
_entity_poly.pdbx_strand_id
1 'polypeptide(L)'
;MAATHDGLLRVSSSPGQLQMTCTSDFLALPLTKTIVGVWWLGDLSRKPLQLSGHSRIISATCFGQKDRPLLLCTASEDFIYIWNINKLLAIDNLTSDHSSGIPVGKDLGHIQHLSFSLTDRLITACIGKEIWVLNIQTSKLDTLLEGHTSHVTCAQFSPNNGSIIVSTTHPFLSLAIDPVQDQMAIGSADGKVHMYDLTYEGGYRCLFELDVGQLLQKYWNWRETSKATSNNGPSFISSQPSWQKESIPDDEKESTLEPGTAVLAVCFIRNPQQPSAEENDAAGLHRVLFGSQSGSAIK
;
A
#
# COMPACT_ATOMS: atom_id res chain seq x y z
N MET A 1 -11.76 20.77 -11.04
CA MET A 1 -12.43 20.98 -9.75
C MET A 1 -12.72 19.58 -9.20
N ALA A 2 -11.76 18.99 -8.47
CA ALA A 2 -11.95 17.66 -7.90
C ALA A 2 -12.79 17.84 -6.63
N ALA A 3 -14.05 17.43 -6.68
CA ALA A 3 -14.90 17.40 -5.50
C ALA A 3 -14.37 16.30 -4.58
N THR A 4 -13.72 16.68 -3.49
CA THR A 4 -13.44 15.78 -2.37
C THR A 4 -14.78 15.49 -1.70
N HIS A 5 -15.39 14.36 -2.06
CA HIS A 5 -16.55 13.85 -1.34
C HIS A 5 -16.04 13.24 -0.02
N ASP A 6 -16.20 13.98 1.08
CA ASP A 6 -15.93 13.46 2.42
C ASP A 6 -16.98 12.40 2.78
N GLY A 7 -16.63 11.13 2.58
CA GLY A 7 -17.41 9.97 2.99
C GLY A 7 -16.72 9.24 4.15
N LEU A 8 -17.36 9.18 5.32
CA LEU A 8 -16.86 8.38 6.45
C LEU A 8 -17.36 6.94 6.32
N LEU A 9 -16.48 6.01 5.95
CA LEU A 9 -16.76 4.58 6.00
C LEU A 9 -16.36 4.01 7.37
N ARG A 10 -17.34 3.53 8.13
CA ARG A 10 -17.08 2.86 9.41
C ARG A 10 -16.86 1.36 9.19
N VAL A 11 -15.64 0.91 9.48
CA VAL A 11 -15.22 -0.48 9.42
C VAL A 11 -15.11 -0.99 10.86
N SER A 12 -15.58 -2.22 11.13
CA SER A 12 -15.65 -2.76 12.49
C SER A 12 -14.39 -3.50 12.95
N SER A 13 -13.36 -3.60 12.09
CA SER A 13 -12.13 -4.34 12.36
C SER A 13 -10.92 -3.42 12.62
N SER A 14 -10.04 -3.85 13.52
CA SER A 14 -8.71 -3.26 13.73
C SER A 14 -7.91 -3.28 12.41
N PRO A 15 -7.36 -2.15 11.95
CA PRO A 15 -6.63 -2.07 10.68
C PRO A 15 -5.21 -2.65 10.74
N GLY A 16 -4.70 -3.04 11.92
CA GLY A 16 -3.28 -3.33 12.11
C GLY A 16 -2.72 -4.56 11.38
N GLN A 17 -3.57 -5.42 10.82
CA GLN A 17 -3.16 -6.66 10.13
C GLN A 17 -3.96 -6.97 8.86
N LEU A 18 -4.78 -6.02 8.41
CA LEU A 18 -5.69 -6.26 7.30
C LEU A 18 -5.10 -5.71 6.00
N GLN A 19 -4.85 -6.59 5.03
CA GLN A 19 -4.59 -6.14 3.67
C GLN A 19 -5.89 -5.67 3.02
N MET A 20 -5.95 -4.37 2.71
CA MET A 20 -7.06 -3.72 2.02
C MET A 20 -6.71 -3.51 0.55
N THR A 21 -7.73 -3.45 -0.31
CA THR A 21 -7.54 -3.29 -1.74
C THR A 21 -8.60 -2.37 -2.34
N CYS A 22 -8.19 -1.60 -3.35
CA CYS A 22 -9.08 -0.79 -4.16
C CYS A 22 -8.65 -0.86 -5.62
N THR A 23 -9.61 -0.65 -6.51
CA THR A 23 -9.41 -0.32 -7.91
C THR A 23 -9.81 1.14 -8.14
N SER A 24 -9.80 1.61 -9.39
CA SER A 24 -10.29 2.95 -9.73
C SER A 24 -11.76 3.15 -9.36
N ASP A 25 -12.55 2.08 -9.45
CA ASP A 25 -14.01 2.15 -9.39
C ASP A 25 -14.58 1.48 -8.13
N PHE A 26 -13.85 0.53 -7.55
CA PHE A 26 -14.33 -0.29 -6.44
C PHE A 26 -13.37 -0.28 -5.25
N LEU A 27 -13.93 -0.35 -4.05
CA LEU A 27 -13.20 -0.47 -2.79
C LEU A 27 -13.71 -1.72 -2.08
N ALA A 28 -12.81 -2.59 -1.63
CA ALA A 28 -13.16 -3.78 -0.85
C ALA A 28 -12.59 -3.66 0.57
N LEU A 29 -13.48 -3.74 1.57
CA LEU A 29 -13.13 -3.66 2.98
C LEU A 29 -14.02 -4.63 3.79
N PRO A 30 -13.52 -5.20 4.90
CA PRO A 30 -14.34 -6.04 5.79
C PRO A 30 -15.41 -5.19 6.49
N LEU A 31 -16.67 -5.40 6.14
CA LEU A 31 -17.79 -4.74 6.81
C LEU A 31 -17.93 -5.23 8.25
N THR A 32 -17.82 -6.55 8.41
CA THR A 32 -17.74 -7.25 9.71
C THR A 32 -16.48 -8.10 9.75
N LYS A 33 -16.25 -8.80 10.87
CA LYS A 33 -15.14 -9.76 10.97
C LYS A 33 -15.16 -10.82 9.86
N THR A 34 -16.35 -11.22 9.38
CA THR A 34 -16.53 -12.35 8.46
C THR A 34 -17.10 -11.96 7.10
N ILE A 35 -17.63 -10.75 6.96
CA ILE A 35 -18.28 -10.27 5.74
C ILE A 35 -17.43 -9.17 5.10
N VAL A 36 -17.13 -9.32 3.81
CA VAL A 36 -16.49 -8.26 3.01
C VAL A 36 -17.56 -7.42 2.33
N GLY A 37 -17.45 -6.09 2.45
CA GLY A 37 -18.21 -5.13 1.67
C GLY A 37 -17.41 -4.70 0.43
N VAL A 38 -18.10 -4.54 -0.69
CA VAL A 38 -17.55 -3.93 -1.91
C VAL A 38 -18.37 -2.68 -2.22
N TRP A 39 -17.72 -1.52 -2.18
CA TRP A 39 -18.30 -0.22 -2.49
C TRP A 39 -17.94 0.21 -3.90
N TRP A 40 -18.88 0.86 -4.57
CA TRP A 40 -18.61 1.59 -5.80
C TRP A 40 -18.23 3.02 -5.46
N LEU A 41 -17.04 3.45 -5.90
CA LEU A 41 -16.48 4.77 -5.59
C LEU A 41 -17.20 5.91 -6.32
N GLY A 42 -17.94 5.61 -7.39
CA GLY A 42 -18.75 6.61 -8.10
C GLY A 42 -19.97 7.09 -7.31
N ASP A 43 -20.47 6.29 -6.35
CA ASP A 43 -21.60 6.64 -5.50
C ASP A 43 -21.57 5.85 -4.18
N LEU A 44 -20.90 6.44 -3.18
CA LEU A 44 -20.77 5.88 -1.84
C LEU A 44 -22.09 5.86 -1.04
N SER A 45 -23.16 6.48 -1.54
CA SER A 45 -24.47 6.44 -0.89
C SER A 45 -25.19 5.11 -1.09
N ARG A 46 -24.78 4.34 -2.11
CA ARG A 46 -25.31 3.00 -2.38
C ARG A 46 -24.87 2.02 -1.31
N LYS A 47 -25.76 1.08 -0.99
CA LYS A 47 -25.40 -0.04 -0.11
C LYS A 47 -24.27 -0.85 -0.76
N PRO A 48 -23.24 -1.24 -0.01
CA PRO A 48 -22.18 -2.07 -0.55
C PRO A 48 -22.71 -3.47 -0.88
N LEU A 49 -22.12 -4.07 -1.91
CA LEU A 49 -22.28 -5.50 -2.17
C LEU A 49 -21.67 -6.27 -0.99
N GLN A 50 -22.46 -7.14 -0.36
CA GLN A 50 -22.01 -7.93 0.78
C GLN A 50 -21.62 -9.34 0.34
N LEU A 51 -20.41 -9.74 0.69
CA LEU A 51 -19.85 -11.05 0.39
C LEU A 51 -19.79 -11.85 1.70
N SER A 52 -20.70 -12.80 1.85
CA SER A 52 -20.81 -13.68 3.01
C SER A 52 -20.36 -15.10 2.65
N GLY A 53 -19.56 -15.72 3.51
CA GLY A 53 -19.06 -17.08 3.28
C GLY A 53 -17.99 -17.51 4.27
N HIS A 54 -17.14 -16.57 4.72
CA HIS A 54 -16.18 -16.86 5.77
C HIS A 54 -16.88 -17.07 7.12
N SER A 55 -16.37 -18.04 7.85
CA SER A 55 -16.69 -18.36 9.24
C SER A 55 -15.68 -17.77 10.23
N ARG A 56 -14.50 -17.36 9.74
CA ARG A 56 -13.40 -16.78 10.53
C ARG A 56 -13.11 -15.34 10.13
N ILE A 57 -12.21 -14.69 10.87
CA ILE A 57 -11.85 -13.28 10.66
C ILE A 57 -11.13 -13.14 9.32
N ILE A 58 -11.59 -12.23 8.47
CA ILE A 58 -10.93 -11.90 7.20
C ILE A 58 -9.57 -11.28 7.50
N SER A 59 -8.51 -11.87 6.95
CA SER A 59 -7.14 -11.41 7.14
C SER A 59 -6.63 -10.57 5.97
N ALA A 60 -7.02 -10.90 4.73
CA ALA A 60 -6.55 -10.21 3.54
C ALA A 60 -7.59 -10.15 2.43
N THR A 61 -7.56 -9.08 1.65
CA THR A 61 -8.36 -8.87 0.44
C THR A 61 -7.50 -8.34 -0.68
N CYS A 62 -7.72 -8.80 -1.91
CA CYS A 62 -6.95 -8.39 -3.09
C CYS A 62 -7.83 -8.43 -4.35
N PHE A 63 -7.80 -7.39 -5.19
CA PHE A 63 -8.44 -7.42 -6.51
C PHE A 63 -7.53 -8.07 -7.56
N GLY A 64 -8.16 -8.68 -8.57
CA GLY A 64 -7.49 -9.12 -9.79
C GLY A 64 -7.02 -7.93 -10.64
N GLN A 65 -6.11 -8.22 -11.57
CA GLN A 65 -5.49 -7.23 -12.44
C GLN A 65 -6.34 -6.92 -13.68
N LYS A 66 -7.31 -7.79 -14.03
CA LYS A 66 -8.22 -7.55 -15.15
C LYS A 66 -9.49 -6.83 -14.70
N ASP A 67 -9.91 -5.85 -15.49
CA ASP A 67 -11.21 -5.18 -15.29
C ASP A 67 -12.40 -6.11 -15.55
N ARG A 68 -12.24 -7.09 -16.47
CA ARG A 68 -13.32 -7.98 -16.88
C ARG A 68 -12.85 -9.43 -17.14
N PRO A 69 -13.37 -10.43 -16.40
CA PRO A 69 -14.18 -10.27 -15.17
C PRO A 69 -13.32 -9.70 -14.04
N LEU A 70 -13.85 -8.73 -13.29
CA LEU A 70 -13.22 -8.23 -12.07
C LEU A 70 -13.34 -9.32 -11.01
N LEU A 71 -12.20 -9.89 -10.65
CA LEU A 71 -12.09 -10.86 -9.57
C LEU A 71 -11.70 -10.17 -8.27
N LEU A 72 -12.25 -10.64 -7.17
CA LEU A 72 -11.81 -10.29 -5.83
C LEU A 72 -11.44 -11.58 -5.10
N CYS A 73 -10.28 -11.58 -4.44
CA CYS A 73 -9.85 -12.64 -3.54
C CYS A 73 -10.03 -12.17 -2.10
N THR A 74 -10.63 -13.02 -1.28
CA THR A 74 -10.77 -12.80 0.17
C THR A 74 -10.20 -14.00 0.89
N ALA A 75 -9.35 -13.75 1.88
CA ALA A 75 -8.70 -14.77 2.69
C ALA A 75 -9.14 -14.67 4.14
N SER A 76 -9.35 -15.84 4.72
CA SER A 76 -9.39 -16.05 6.16
C SER A 76 -8.73 -17.40 6.46
N GLU A 77 -8.54 -17.70 7.74
CA GLU A 77 -7.95 -18.98 8.19
C GLU A 77 -8.72 -20.21 7.71
N ASP A 78 -10.00 -20.07 7.38
CA ASP A 78 -10.86 -21.17 6.94
C ASP A 78 -10.74 -21.46 5.43
N PHE A 79 -10.92 -20.44 4.62
CA PHE A 79 -10.97 -20.54 3.18
C PHE A 79 -10.35 -19.31 2.53
N ILE A 80 -9.88 -19.51 1.31
CA ILE A 80 -9.65 -18.44 0.35
C ILE A 80 -10.77 -18.51 -0.68
N TYR A 81 -11.55 -17.44 -0.79
CA TYR A 81 -12.63 -17.34 -1.77
C TYR A 81 -12.25 -16.41 -2.92
N ILE A 82 -12.66 -16.81 -4.13
CA ILE A 82 -12.64 -15.98 -5.32
C ILE A 82 -14.06 -15.58 -5.70
N TRP A 83 -14.25 -14.29 -5.90
CA TRP A 83 -15.52 -13.66 -6.21
C TRP A 83 -15.46 -13.03 -7.58
N ASN A 84 -16.47 -13.26 -8.42
CA ASN A 84 -16.62 -12.54 -9.67
C ASN A 84 -17.58 -11.37 -9.44
N ILE A 85 -17.01 -10.17 -9.24
CA ILE A 85 -17.78 -8.99 -8.86
C ILE A 85 -18.76 -8.59 -9.96
N ASN A 86 -18.35 -8.67 -11.23
CA ASN A 86 -19.24 -8.36 -12.35
C ASN A 86 -20.47 -9.28 -12.41
N LYS A 87 -20.27 -10.58 -12.15
CA LYS A 87 -21.39 -11.55 -12.08
C LYS A 87 -22.30 -11.26 -10.88
N LEU A 88 -21.72 -10.91 -9.73
CA LEU A 88 -22.49 -10.61 -8.52
C LEU A 88 -23.30 -9.33 -8.66
N LEU A 89 -22.72 -8.27 -9.23
CA LEU A 89 -23.44 -7.03 -9.53
C LEU A 89 -24.59 -7.23 -10.54
N ALA A 90 -24.45 -8.19 -11.46
CA ALA A 90 -25.54 -8.55 -12.36
C ALA A 90 -26.68 -9.30 -11.64
N ILE A 91 -26.35 -10.11 -10.62
CA ILE A 91 -27.30 -10.93 -9.85
C ILE A 91 -27.97 -10.13 -8.73
N ASP A 92 -27.31 -9.14 -8.13
CA ASP A 92 -27.84 -8.36 -6.99
C ASP A 92 -29.15 -7.61 -7.33
N ASN A 93 -29.47 -7.46 -8.62
CA ASN A 93 -30.79 -6.98 -9.08
C ASN A 93 -31.92 -8.02 -8.93
N LEU A 94 -31.61 -9.29 -8.65
CA LEU A 94 -32.53 -10.42 -8.44
C LEU A 94 -32.16 -11.17 -7.15
N THR A 95 -32.77 -10.75 -6.04
CA THR A 95 -32.95 -11.51 -4.77
C THR A 95 -31.68 -12.08 -4.11
N SER A 96 -31.33 -11.45 -3.00
CA SER A 96 -30.40 -11.89 -1.96
C SER A 96 -30.68 -13.32 -1.48
N ASP A 97 -29.69 -14.21 -1.61
CA ASP A 97 -29.25 -14.95 -0.41
C ASP A 97 -27.86 -15.59 -0.54
N HIS A 98 -27.40 -16.04 -1.71
CA HIS A 98 -26.17 -16.86 -1.74
C HIS A 98 -25.19 -16.44 -2.84
N SER A 99 -24.54 -15.29 -2.63
CA SER A 99 -23.23 -15.04 -3.23
C SER A 99 -22.23 -15.98 -2.54
N SER A 100 -22.12 -17.23 -3.00
CA SER A 100 -21.04 -18.10 -2.54
C SER A 100 -19.83 -17.87 -3.44
N GLY A 101 -18.75 -17.35 -2.85
CA GLY A 101 -17.44 -17.33 -3.50
C GLY A 101 -17.00 -18.75 -3.85
N ILE A 102 -16.10 -18.87 -4.83
CA ILE A 102 -15.49 -20.15 -5.21
C ILE A 102 -14.33 -20.41 -4.24
N PRO A 103 -14.34 -21.50 -3.44
CA PRO A 103 -13.25 -21.83 -2.55
C PRO A 103 -12.04 -22.33 -3.34
N VAL A 104 -10.89 -21.66 -3.21
CA VAL A 104 -9.63 -22.00 -3.89
C VAL A 104 -8.60 -22.61 -2.94
N GLY A 105 -8.71 -22.34 -1.63
CA GLY A 105 -7.89 -22.92 -0.58
C GLY A 105 -8.72 -23.17 0.66
N LYS A 106 -8.38 -24.20 1.45
CA LYS A 106 -9.07 -24.57 2.68
C LYS A 106 -8.06 -24.83 3.79
N ASP A 107 -8.36 -24.33 4.99
CA ASP A 107 -7.64 -24.54 6.26
C ASP A 107 -6.12 -24.35 6.12
N LEU A 108 -5.72 -23.30 5.38
CA LEU A 108 -4.31 -22.99 5.11
C LEU A 108 -3.61 -22.29 6.28
N GLY A 109 -4.36 -21.86 7.29
CA GLY A 109 -3.83 -21.09 8.43
C GLY A 109 -3.86 -19.58 8.19
N HIS A 110 -3.11 -18.84 9.00
CA HIS A 110 -3.17 -17.37 8.98
C HIS A 110 -2.45 -16.79 7.75
N ILE A 111 -3.22 -16.22 6.83
CA ILE A 111 -2.70 -15.56 5.61
C ILE A 111 -2.28 -14.13 5.93
N GLN A 112 -1.00 -13.81 5.77
CA GLN A 112 -0.47 -12.44 5.96
C GLN A 112 -0.75 -11.53 4.77
N HIS A 113 -0.64 -12.06 3.55
CA HIS A 113 -0.76 -11.28 2.32
C HIS A 113 -1.20 -12.14 1.14
N LEU A 114 -2.01 -11.54 0.26
CA LEU A 114 -2.49 -12.10 -1.00
C LEU A 114 -2.06 -11.24 -2.19
N SER A 115 -1.73 -11.87 -3.32
CA SER A 115 -1.54 -11.15 -4.58
C SER A 115 -1.99 -11.99 -5.77
N PHE A 116 -2.60 -11.34 -6.76
CA PHE A 116 -2.93 -11.95 -8.04
C PHE A 116 -1.73 -11.93 -8.99
N SER A 117 -1.64 -12.95 -9.84
CA SER A 117 -0.82 -12.85 -11.04
C SER A 117 -1.45 -11.90 -12.05
N LEU A 118 -0.65 -11.32 -12.94
CA LEU A 118 -1.12 -10.43 -14.01
C LEU A 118 -2.18 -11.05 -14.93
N THR A 119 -2.21 -12.39 -15.02
CA THR A 119 -3.17 -13.11 -15.86
C THR A 119 -4.45 -13.48 -15.13
N ASP A 120 -4.56 -13.18 -13.82
CA ASP A 120 -5.62 -13.62 -12.91
C ASP A 120 -5.84 -15.14 -12.92
N ARG A 121 -4.76 -15.91 -13.15
CA ARG A 121 -4.81 -17.39 -13.12
C ARG A 121 -4.29 -17.97 -11.81
N LEU A 122 -3.33 -17.28 -11.21
CA LEU A 122 -2.66 -17.70 -9.99
C LEU A 122 -2.87 -16.66 -8.91
N ILE A 123 -2.89 -17.11 -7.67
CA ILE A 123 -2.78 -16.27 -6.47
C ILE A 123 -1.60 -16.74 -5.64
N THR A 124 -0.89 -15.80 -5.03
CA THR A 124 0.07 -16.10 -3.95
C THR A 124 -0.62 -15.86 -2.61
N ALA A 125 -0.47 -16.80 -1.69
CA ALA A 125 -0.87 -16.67 -0.30
C ALA A 125 0.37 -16.81 0.59
N CYS A 126 0.69 -15.76 1.34
CA CYS A 126 1.79 -15.77 2.30
C CYS A 126 1.31 -16.35 3.61
N ILE A 127 1.89 -17.49 4.02
CA ILE A 127 1.48 -18.23 5.21
C ILE A 127 2.73 -18.59 6.01
N GLY A 128 2.94 -17.89 7.12
CA GLY A 128 4.08 -18.17 7.98
C GLY A 128 5.38 -17.87 7.25
N LYS A 129 6.17 -18.90 6.97
CA LYS A 129 7.46 -18.81 6.25
C LYS A 129 7.37 -19.31 4.80
N GLU A 130 6.18 -19.64 4.34
CA GLU A 130 5.96 -20.26 3.04
C GLU A 130 5.10 -19.36 2.16
N ILE A 131 5.26 -19.50 0.86
CA ILE A 131 4.39 -18.85 -0.13
C ILE A 131 3.72 -19.95 -0.94
N TRP A 132 2.40 -19.98 -0.85
CA TRP A 132 1.55 -20.93 -1.54
C TRP A 132 1.06 -20.29 -2.83
N VAL A 133 1.38 -20.89 -3.97
CA VAL A 133 0.88 -20.46 -5.29
C VAL A 133 -0.28 -21.36 -5.67
N LEU A 134 -1.50 -20.80 -5.67
CA LEU A 134 -2.73 -21.54 -5.96
C LEU A 134 -3.25 -21.17 -7.34
N ASN A 135 -3.69 -22.17 -8.10
CA ASN A 135 -4.35 -21.97 -9.38
C ASN A 135 -5.86 -21.79 -9.17
N ILE A 136 -6.37 -20.64 -9.60
CA ILE A 136 -7.78 -20.26 -9.43
C ILE A 136 -8.71 -21.19 -10.22
N GLN A 137 -8.31 -21.58 -11.44
CA GLN A 137 -9.16 -22.38 -12.33
C GLN A 137 -9.32 -23.82 -11.85
N THR A 138 -8.23 -24.41 -11.35
CA THR A 138 -8.23 -25.80 -10.88
C THR A 138 -8.52 -25.92 -9.38
N SER A 139 -8.46 -24.80 -8.64
CA SER A 139 -8.57 -24.75 -7.18
C SER A 139 -7.59 -25.71 -6.50
N LYS A 140 -6.36 -25.76 -7.01
CA LYS A 140 -5.27 -26.63 -6.53
C LYS A 140 -4.00 -25.83 -6.29
N LEU A 141 -3.18 -26.34 -5.38
CA LEU A 141 -1.80 -25.90 -5.20
C LEU A 141 -1.02 -26.18 -6.48
N ASP A 142 -0.44 -25.12 -7.04
CA ASP A 142 0.42 -25.17 -8.21
C ASP A 142 1.88 -25.34 -7.78
N THR A 143 2.34 -24.45 -6.89
CA THR A 143 3.72 -24.44 -6.40
C THR A 143 3.76 -24.02 -4.93
N LEU A 144 4.64 -24.65 -4.15
CA LEU A 144 4.98 -24.23 -2.79
C LEU A 144 6.40 -23.68 -2.78
N LEU A 145 6.58 -22.44 -2.33
CA LEU A 145 7.88 -21.80 -2.21
C LEU A 145 8.31 -21.81 -0.74
N GLU A 146 9.35 -22.60 -0.47
CA GLU A 146 9.97 -22.75 0.85
C GLU A 146 11.37 -22.15 0.86
N GLY A 147 11.92 -21.92 2.06
CA GLY A 147 13.31 -21.46 2.26
C GLY A 147 13.43 -20.16 3.02
N HIS A 148 12.34 -19.42 3.26
CA HIS A 148 12.39 -18.24 4.10
C HIS A 148 12.71 -18.62 5.55
N THR A 149 13.64 -17.90 6.16
CA THR A 149 14.06 -18.11 7.56
C THR A 149 13.11 -17.43 8.55
N SER A 150 12.39 -16.42 8.08
CA SER A 150 11.48 -15.53 8.83
C SER A 150 10.07 -15.52 8.22
N HIS A 151 9.12 -14.90 8.90
CA HIS A 151 7.74 -14.79 8.42
C HIS A 151 7.69 -13.91 7.16
N VAL A 152 7.00 -14.40 6.14
CA VAL A 152 6.74 -13.68 4.89
C VAL A 152 5.68 -12.62 5.16
N THR A 153 6.03 -11.37 4.87
CA THR A 153 5.17 -10.21 5.10
C THR A 153 4.42 -9.81 3.84
N CYS A 154 5.05 -9.94 2.67
CA CYS A 154 4.41 -9.68 1.38
C CYS A 154 5.04 -10.56 0.28
N ALA A 155 4.24 -10.91 -0.73
CA ALA A 155 4.72 -11.52 -1.96
C ALA A 155 3.89 -11.04 -3.14
N GLN A 156 4.56 -10.68 -4.24
CA GLN A 156 3.94 -10.17 -5.46
C GLN A 156 4.59 -10.78 -6.70
N PHE A 157 3.79 -11.03 -7.73
CA PHE A 157 4.31 -11.42 -9.04
C PHE A 157 5.05 -10.25 -9.69
N SER A 158 6.19 -10.53 -10.34
CA SER A 158 6.85 -9.55 -11.17
C SER A 158 5.96 -9.18 -12.36
N PRO A 159 5.78 -7.89 -12.68
CA PRO A 159 4.97 -7.47 -13.80
C PRO A 159 5.57 -7.87 -15.17
N ASN A 160 6.90 -7.95 -15.26
CA ASN A 160 7.56 -8.18 -16.55
C ASN A 160 7.81 -9.65 -16.80
N ASN A 161 7.90 -10.43 -15.72
CA ASN A 161 8.03 -11.88 -15.80
C ASN A 161 7.09 -12.55 -14.80
N GLY A 162 5.95 -13.03 -15.30
CA GLY A 162 4.95 -13.73 -14.49
C GLY A 162 5.43 -15.05 -13.86
N SER A 163 6.65 -15.50 -14.16
CA SER A 163 7.29 -16.66 -13.51
C SER A 163 8.10 -16.29 -12.27
N ILE A 164 8.36 -14.99 -12.05
CA ILE A 164 9.13 -14.50 -10.90
C ILE A 164 8.16 -13.98 -9.84
N ILE A 165 8.36 -14.41 -8.61
CA ILE A 165 7.68 -13.90 -7.42
C ILE A 165 8.72 -13.21 -6.55
N VAL A 166 8.45 -11.96 -6.19
CA VAL A 166 9.27 -11.19 -5.25
C VAL A 166 8.58 -11.24 -3.90
N SER A 167 9.32 -11.59 -2.86
CA SER A 167 8.80 -11.75 -1.51
C SER A 167 9.66 -11.02 -0.49
N THR A 168 9.02 -10.47 0.52
CA THR A 168 9.67 -9.82 1.66
C THR A 168 9.36 -10.57 2.94
N THR A 169 10.31 -10.55 3.88
CA THR A 169 10.16 -11.15 5.20
C THR A 169 10.48 -10.11 6.26
N HIS A 170 10.04 -10.35 7.49
CA HIS A 170 10.37 -9.45 8.60
C HIS A 170 11.90 -9.24 8.72
N PRO A 171 12.40 -7.99 8.77
CA PRO A 171 11.72 -6.74 9.19
C PRO A 171 11.08 -5.90 8.07
N PHE A 172 11.08 -6.35 6.83
CA PHE A 172 10.43 -5.64 5.73
C PHE A 172 8.92 -5.81 5.81
N LEU A 173 8.17 -4.71 5.60
CA LEU A 173 6.71 -4.66 5.80
C LEU A 173 5.95 -4.40 4.51
N SER A 174 6.55 -3.67 3.56
CA SER A 174 5.89 -3.28 2.32
C SER A 174 6.79 -3.49 1.11
N LEU A 175 6.17 -3.79 -0.03
CA LEU A 175 6.83 -4.05 -1.31
C LEU A 175 6.02 -3.36 -2.42
N ALA A 176 6.71 -2.71 -3.34
CA ALA A 176 6.15 -2.24 -4.61
C ALA A 176 7.13 -2.54 -5.74
N ILE A 177 6.61 -2.82 -6.92
CA ILE A 177 7.39 -3.08 -8.13
C ILE A 177 6.94 -2.08 -9.21
N ASP A 178 7.88 -1.37 -9.81
CA ASP A 178 7.66 -0.54 -10.99
C ASP A 178 7.75 -1.43 -12.25
N PRO A 179 6.65 -1.63 -12.99
CA PRO A 179 6.66 -2.48 -14.18
C PRO A 179 7.44 -1.89 -15.37
N VAL A 180 7.74 -0.59 -15.41
CA VAL A 180 8.42 0.01 -16.59
C VAL A 180 9.90 0.19 -16.38
N GLN A 181 10.33 0.49 -15.15
CA GLN A 181 11.75 0.68 -14.86
C GLN A 181 12.40 -0.57 -14.26
N ASP A 182 11.66 -1.67 -14.10
CA ASP A 182 12.11 -2.90 -13.45
C ASP A 182 12.76 -2.61 -12.09
N GLN A 183 12.18 -1.67 -11.34
CA GLN A 183 12.65 -1.31 -10.01
C GLN A 183 11.71 -1.86 -8.95
N MET A 184 12.23 -2.16 -7.77
CA MET A 184 11.43 -2.47 -6.60
C MET A 184 11.76 -1.55 -5.44
N ALA A 185 10.75 -1.21 -4.65
CA ALA A 185 10.91 -0.49 -3.40
C ALA A 185 10.41 -1.37 -2.26
N ILE A 186 11.16 -1.38 -1.16
CA ILE A 186 10.87 -2.15 0.04
C ILE A 186 10.91 -1.23 1.25
N GLY A 187 9.84 -1.20 2.03
CA GLY A 187 9.77 -0.48 3.29
C GLY A 187 9.98 -1.40 4.49
N SER A 188 10.71 -0.97 5.51
CA SER A 188 11.00 -1.74 6.72
C SER A 188 10.41 -1.14 8.00
N ALA A 189 10.31 -1.97 9.02
CA ALA A 189 9.79 -1.62 10.35
C ALA A 189 10.67 -0.58 11.09
N ASP A 190 11.95 -0.47 10.74
CA ASP A 190 12.88 0.53 11.28
C ASP A 190 12.72 1.92 10.61
N GLY A 191 11.85 2.03 9.61
CA GLY A 191 11.57 3.29 8.93
C GLY A 191 12.48 3.60 7.75
N LYS A 192 13.11 2.57 7.19
CA LYS A 192 13.91 2.71 5.97
C LYS A 192 13.13 2.27 4.73
N VAL A 193 13.43 2.90 3.62
CA VAL A 193 12.99 2.50 2.28
C VAL A 193 14.22 2.16 1.46
N HIS A 194 14.26 0.94 0.93
CA HIS A 194 15.31 0.47 0.05
C HIS A 194 14.76 0.38 -1.36
N MET A 195 15.46 0.95 -2.34
CA MET A 195 15.11 0.82 -3.75
C MET A 195 16.14 -0.06 -4.45
N TYR A 196 15.68 -0.99 -5.27
CA TYR A 196 16.50 -1.93 -5.99
C TYR A 196 16.16 -1.93 -7.47
N ASP A 197 17.15 -2.25 -8.28
CA ASP A 197 17.05 -2.50 -9.72
C ASP A 197 17.01 -4.01 -9.97
N LEU A 198 16.03 -4.47 -10.76
CA LEU A 198 15.80 -5.86 -11.14
C LEU A 198 16.31 -6.19 -12.55
N THR A 199 16.82 -5.22 -13.31
CA THR A 199 17.39 -5.44 -14.65
C THR A 199 18.76 -6.14 -14.63
N TYR A 200 19.38 -6.24 -13.45
CA TYR A 200 20.72 -6.80 -13.30
C TYR A 200 20.71 -8.31 -13.51
N GLU A 201 21.46 -8.80 -14.51
CA GLU A 201 21.52 -10.18 -14.99
C GLU A 201 21.50 -11.25 -13.86
N GLY A 202 20.31 -11.75 -13.54
CA GLY A 202 20.09 -12.82 -12.56
C GLY A 202 20.18 -12.40 -11.08
N GLY A 203 20.28 -11.11 -10.79
CA GLY A 203 20.40 -10.57 -9.43
C GLY A 203 19.57 -9.31 -9.20
N TYR A 204 19.92 -8.58 -8.15
CA TYR A 204 19.32 -7.29 -7.81
C TYR A 204 20.40 -6.35 -7.27
N ARG A 205 20.26 -5.06 -7.56
CA ARG A 205 21.21 -4.04 -7.09
C ARG A 205 20.49 -3.00 -6.25
N CYS A 206 21.00 -2.70 -5.05
CA CYS A 206 20.50 -1.58 -4.26
C CYS A 206 20.89 -0.25 -4.95
N LEU A 207 19.89 0.57 -5.27
CA LEU A 207 20.04 1.89 -5.85
C LEU A 207 20.21 2.95 -4.77
N PHE A 208 19.33 2.95 -3.77
CA PHE A 208 19.46 3.82 -2.60
C PHE A 208 18.73 3.28 -1.37
N GLU A 209 19.16 3.78 -0.21
CA GLU A 209 18.52 3.59 1.10
C GLU A 209 18.10 4.96 1.63
N LEU A 210 16.85 5.05 2.09
CA LEU A 210 16.23 6.27 2.56
C LEU A 210 15.71 6.08 3.98
N ASP A 211 16.23 6.86 4.92
CA ASP A 211 15.73 6.92 6.29
C ASP A 211 14.62 7.98 6.39
N VAL A 212 13.38 7.52 6.60
CA VAL A 212 12.19 8.38 6.68
C VAL A 212 12.26 9.29 7.89
N GLY A 213 12.81 8.82 9.02
CA GLY A 213 12.95 9.61 10.24
C GLY A 213 13.89 10.80 10.01
N GLN A 214 15.05 10.56 9.39
CA GLN A 214 15.99 11.62 9.05
C GLN A 214 15.41 12.63 8.04
N LEU A 215 14.62 12.16 7.08
CA LEU A 215 13.94 13.05 6.13
C LEU A 215 12.90 13.93 6.81
N LEU A 216 12.06 13.36 7.67
CA LEU A 216 11.05 14.11 8.43
C LEU A 216 11.72 15.15 9.32
N GLN A 217 12.81 14.78 10.01
CA GLN A 217 13.56 15.72 10.84
C GLN A 217 14.12 16.90 10.02
N LYS A 218 14.71 16.63 8.84
CA LYS A 218 15.16 17.69 7.91
C LYS A 218 14.01 18.59 7.48
N TYR A 219 12.84 18.01 7.16
CA TYR A 219 11.66 18.76 6.76
C TYR A 219 11.13 19.67 7.89
N TRP A 220 11.03 19.14 9.11
CA TRP A 220 10.58 19.92 10.28
C TRP A 220 11.54 21.06 10.61
N ASN A 221 12.84 20.80 10.62
CA ASN A 221 13.86 21.84 10.82
C ASN A 221 13.77 22.93 9.75
N TRP A 222 13.57 22.55 8.48
CA TRP A 222 13.35 23.51 7.39
C TRP A 222 12.06 24.32 7.57
N ARG A 223 10.98 23.69 8.02
CA ARG A 223 9.69 24.35 8.24
C ARG A 223 9.73 25.32 9.42
N GLU A 224 10.41 24.96 10.51
CA GLU A 224 10.62 25.83 11.67
C GLU A 224 11.51 27.03 11.33
N THR A 225 12.62 26.80 10.62
CA THR A 225 13.47 27.89 10.13
C THR A 225 12.71 28.83 9.17
N SER A 226 11.86 28.30 8.29
CA SER A 226 11.02 29.09 7.38
C SER A 226 9.95 29.91 8.12
N LYS A 227 9.31 29.36 9.17
CA LYS A 227 8.39 30.10 10.04
C LYS A 227 9.09 31.18 10.85
N ALA A 228 10.31 30.92 11.33
CA ALA A 228 11.12 31.91 12.04
C ALA A 228 11.50 33.10 11.13
N THR A 229 11.75 32.85 9.84
CA THR A 229 12.03 33.90 8.85
C THR A 229 10.80 34.66 8.34
N SER A 230 9.56 34.19 8.58
CA SER A 230 8.34 34.94 8.20
C SER A 230 7.86 35.92 9.27
N ASN A 231 8.43 35.89 10.48
CA ASN A 231 8.16 36.89 11.53
C ASN A 231 9.03 38.14 11.31
N ASN A 232 8.84 38.82 10.17
CA ASN A 232 9.39 40.16 9.94
C ASN A 232 8.53 41.22 10.65
N GLY A 233 8.49 41.16 11.97
CA GLY A 233 8.27 42.33 12.82
C GLY A 233 9.62 42.80 13.39
N PRO A 234 9.78 44.07 13.78
CA PRO A 234 11.03 44.54 14.36
C PRO A 234 11.38 43.71 15.60
N SER A 235 12.54 43.07 15.59
CA SER A 235 13.07 42.34 16.74
C SER A 235 13.41 43.35 17.84
N PHE A 236 12.65 43.37 18.93
CA PHE A 236 13.03 44.10 20.13
C PHE A 236 14.17 43.36 20.83
N ILE A 237 15.37 43.94 20.80
CA ILE A 237 16.47 43.54 21.67
C ILE A 237 16.15 44.07 23.07
N SER A 238 15.54 43.23 23.90
CA SER A 238 15.37 43.49 25.33
C SER A 238 16.63 43.10 26.07
N SER A 239 17.12 43.97 26.95
CA SER A 239 18.28 43.73 27.82
C SER A 239 17.95 42.87 29.05
N GLN A 240 16.80 42.19 29.08
CA GLN A 240 16.42 41.41 30.24
C GLN A 240 17.23 40.10 30.35
N PRO A 241 17.84 39.82 31.52
CA PRO A 241 18.59 38.59 31.74
C PRO A 241 17.66 37.36 31.71
N SER A 242 18.21 36.23 31.24
CA SER A 242 17.48 34.99 30.93
C SER A 242 16.63 34.38 32.06
N TRP A 243 16.83 34.83 33.30
CA TRP A 243 16.15 34.34 34.50
C TRP A 243 14.78 34.99 34.75
N GLN A 244 14.43 36.04 33.99
CA GLN A 244 13.11 36.71 34.05
C GLN A 244 12.14 36.26 32.94
N LYS A 245 12.52 35.31 32.08
CA LYS A 245 11.55 34.68 31.17
C LYS A 245 10.62 33.80 32.00
N GLU A 246 9.36 34.21 32.11
CA GLU A 246 8.31 33.37 32.68
C GLU A 246 8.29 32.03 31.94
N SER A 247 8.38 30.95 32.71
CA SER A 247 8.25 29.58 32.21
C SER A 247 6.84 29.42 31.63
N ILE A 248 6.76 29.09 30.34
CA ILE A 248 5.51 28.67 29.69
C ILE A 248 4.98 27.46 30.49
N PRO A 249 3.69 27.44 30.90
CA PRO A 249 3.12 26.31 31.62
C PRO A 249 3.30 25.02 30.81
N ASP A 250 3.64 23.91 31.47
CA ASP A 250 3.87 22.61 30.81
C ASP A 250 2.62 22.06 30.05
N ASP A 251 1.46 22.71 30.19
CA ASP A 251 0.20 22.36 29.51
C ASP A 251 0.12 22.79 28.03
N GLU A 252 1.05 23.60 27.52
CA GLU A 252 1.10 24.00 26.08
C GLU A 252 2.15 23.24 25.25
N LYS A 253 2.83 22.23 25.82
CA LYS A 253 3.55 21.26 24.98
C LYS A 253 2.51 20.38 24.30
N GLU A 254 2.07 20.82 23.12
CA GLU A 254 1.43 19.97 22.12
C GLU A 254 2.21 18.65 22.13
N SER A 255 1.59 17.57 22.60
CA SER A 255 2.27 16.29 22.76
C SER A 255 2.82 15.92 21.39
N THR A 256 4.13 16.08 21.20
CA THR A 256 4.82 15.63 20.01
C THR A 256 4.73 14.11 20.03
N LEU A 257 3.61 13.58 19.53
CA LEU A 257 3.50 12.17 19.18
C LEU A 257 4.65 11.94 18.21
N GLU A 258 5.70 11.25 18.67
CA GLU A 258 6.74 10.80 17.76
C GLU A 258 6.07 9.87 16.76
N PRO A 259 5.98 10.25 15.47
CA PRO A 259 5.38 9.37 14.48
C PRO A 259 6.24 8.10 14.42
N GLY A 260 5.59 6.94 14.53
CA GLY A 260 6.26 5.67 14.27
C GLY A 260 6.89 5.72 12.89
N THR A 261 8.19 5.43 12.78
CA THR A 261 8.92 5.55 11.51
C THR A 261 8.64 4.40 10.55
N ALA A 262 8.03 3.31 11.01
CA ALA A 262 7.75 2.11 10.23
C ALA A 262 7.05 2.38 8.89
N VAL A 263 7.59 1.83 7.80
CA VAL A 263 7.06 2.05 6.45
C VAL A 263 6.03 0.98 6.10
N LEU A 264 4.76 1.27 6.37
CA LEU A 264 3.64 0.34 6.17
C LEU A 264 3.23 0.17 4.70
N ALA A 265 3.50 1.15 3.85
CA ALA A 265 3.17 1.11 2.43
C ALA A 265 4.18 1.90 1.61
N VAL A 266 4.51 1.36 0.43
CA VAL A 266 5.29 2.04 -0.61
C VAL A 266 4.54 1.91 -1.92
N CYS A 267 4.60 2.92 -2.78
CA CYS A 267 4.01 2.86 -4.12
C CYS A 267 4.81 3.73 -5.09
N PHE A 268 4.76 3.36 -6.36
CA PHE A 268 5.31 4.18 -7.44
C PHE A 268 4.19 5.05 -8.03
N ILE A 269 4.42 6.36 -8.05
CA ILE A 269 3.52 7.32 -8.68
C ILE A 269 4.23 7.84 -9.92
N ARG A 270 3.67 7.60 -11.10
CA ARG A 270 4.19 8.19 -12.34
C ARG A 270 3.54 9.53 -12.58
N ASN A 271 4.37 10.51 -12.93
CA ASN A 271 3.88 11.75 -13.49
C ASN A 271 3.62 11.53 -14.99
N PRO A 272 2.36 11.60 -15.47
CA PRO A 272 2.04 11.39 -16.89
C PRO A 272 2.69 12.41 -17.83
N GLN A 273 3.28 13.50 -17.29
CA GLN A 273 4.02 14.50 -18.06
C GLN A 273 5.53 14.20 -18.20
N GLN A 274 6.05 13.13 -17.60
CA GLN A 274 7.45 12.73 -17.81
C GLN A 274 7.56 11.81 -19.04
N PRO A 275 8.43 12.12 -20.02
CA PRO A 275 8.67 11.24 -21.16
C PRO A 275 9.27 9.91 -20.69
N SER A 276 8.84 8.82 -21.33
CA SER A 276 9.34 7.46 -21.06
C SER A 276 10.84 7.40 -21.30
N ALA A 277 11.56 6.62 -20.46
CA ALA A 277 13.01 6.50 -20.50
C ALA A 277 13.57 6.02 -21.85
N GLU A 278 12.74 5.49 -22.76
CA GLU A 278 13.14 5.14 -24.13
C GLU A 278 13.56 6.33 -25.00
N GLU A 279 13.22 7.58 -24.64
CA GLU A 279 13.67 8.77 -25.40
C GLU A 279 15.00 9.37 -24.89
N ASN A 280 15.54 8.90 -23.75
CA ASN A 280 16.70 9.53 -23.11
C ASN A 280 18.07 8.94 -23.46
N ASP A 281 18.14 7.93 -24.33
CA ASP A 281 19.42 7.35 -24.79
C ASP A 281 20.26 8.28 -25.69
N ALA A 282 19.78 9.49 -25.99
CA ALA A 282 20.52 10.47 -26.78
C ALA A 282 21.21 11.58 -25.97
N ALA A 283 21.00 11.71 -24.65
CA ALA A 283 21.68 12.74 -23.87
C ALA A 283 21.83 12.34 -22.40
N GLY A 284 23.03 11.86 -22.04
CA GLY A 284 23.42 11.60 -20.66
C GLY A 284 23.34 12.85 -19.80
N LEU A 285 22.26 12.98 -19.03
CA LEU A 285 22.20 13.83 -17.84
C LEU A 285 21.09 13.31 -16.91
N HIS A 286 21.46 12.51 -15.90
CA HIS A 286 20.56 12.15 -14.81
C HIS A 286 20.17 13.43 -14.05
N ARG A 287 18.96 13.95 -14.31
CA ARG A 287 18.33 14.99 -13.49
C ARG A 287 17.29 14.35 -12.59
N VAL A 288 17.68 14.11 -11.33
CA VAL A 288 16.73 13.86 -10.24
C VAL A 288 16.08 15.20 -9.88
N LEU A 289 14.85 15.41 -10.33
CA LEU A 289 14.05 16.59 -10.01
C LEU A 289 13.29 16.36 -8.70
N PHE A 290 13.81 16.86 -7.58
CA PHE A 290 13.00 17.15 -6.41
C PHE A 290 12.24 18.46 -6.68
N GLY A 291 10.93 18.36 -6.91
CA GLY A 291 10.07 19.51 -7.11
C GLY A 291 9.71 20.19 -5.78
N SER A 292 10.44 21.24 -5.40
CA SER A 292 9.85 22.39 -4.70
C SER A 292 9.94 23.59 -5.64
N GLN A 293 8.91 23.82 -6.45
CA GLN A 293 8.81 25.08 -7.21
C GLN A 293 8.28 26.17 -6.28
N SER A 294 9.18 26.86 -5.58
CA SER A 294 8.91 28.20 -5.06
C SER A 294 9.22 29.21 -6.16
N GLY A 295 8.21 29.56 -6.96
CA GLY A 295 8.29 30.66 -7.91
C GLY A 295 8.16 32.00 -7.20
N SER A 296 9.28 32.66 -6.92
CA SER A 296 9.35 34.11 -6.72
C SER A 296 10.23 34.66 -7.84
N ALA A 297 9.60 35.22 -8.87
CA ALA A 297 10.28 36.05 -9.85
C ALA A 297 9.97 37.50 -9.51
N ILE A 298 10.98 38.21 -8.99
CA ILE A 298 11.02 39.67 -8.90
C ILE A 298 11.86 40.17 -10.08
N LYS A 299 11.17 40.61 -11.13
CA LYS A 299 11.34 41.86 -11.91
C LYS A 299 10.69 41.71 -13.28
#